data_AF-A0A117I6S9-F1
#
_entry.id   AF-A0A117I6S9-F1
#
_cell.length_a   1.000
_cell.length_b   1.000
_cell.length_c   1.000
_cell.angle_alpha   90.00
_cell.angle_beta   90.00
_cell.angle_gamma   90.00
#
_symmetry.space_group_name_H-M   'P 1'
#
loop_
_entity.id
_entity.type
_entity.pdbx_description
1 polymer ?
#
loop_
_entity_poly.entity_id
_entity_poly.type
_entity_poly.pdbx_seq_one_letter_code
_entity_poly.pdbx_strand_id
1 'polypeptide(L)' 'MASDPLTVKRADIAATASQLRLILGAIERGELEASATERTRLEGAAAALDALAGDAPAV' A
#
# COMPACT_ATOMS: atom_id res chain seq x y z
N MET A 1 -22.11 -9.00 16.52
CA MET A 1 -22.17 -9.17 15.07
C MET A 1 -20.80 -9.67 14.62
N ALA A 2 -20.71 -10.82 13.95
CA ALA A 2 -19.44 -11.31 13.44
C ALA A 2 -19.03 -10.44 12.24
N SER A 3 -17.83 -9.88 12.26
CA SER A 3 -17.27 -9.13 11.13
C SER A 3 -17.10 -10.06 9.93
N ASP A 4 -17.43 -9.57 8.73
CA ASP A 4 -17.24 -10.31 7.48
C ASP A 4 -15.72 -10.54 7.24
N PRO A 5 -15.26 -11.79 7.05
CA PRO A 5 -13.85 -12.11 6.83
C PRO A 5 -13.23 -11.40 5.61
N LEU A 6 -14.03 -11.08 4.58
CA LEU A 6 -13.56 -10.33 3.42
C LEU A 6 -13.29 -8.85 3.75
N THR A 7 -14.10 -8.28 4.65
CA THR A 7 -13.90 -6.91 5.15
C THR A 7 -12.63 -6.80 5.98
N VAL A 8 -12.35 -7.80 6.83
CA VAL A 8 -11.09 -7.86 7.60
C VAL A 8 -9.88 -7.90 6.67
N LYS A 9 -9.92 -8.77 5.65
CA LYS A 9 -8.83 -8.88 4.66
C LYS A 9 -8.58 -7.58 3.89
N ARG A 10 -9.64 -6.84 3.52
CA ARG A 10 -9.49 -5.53 2.84
C ARG A 10 -8.88 -4.48 3.77
N ALA A 11 -9.26 -4.47 5.04
CA ALA A 11 -8.65 -3.59 6.04
C ALA A 11 -7.15 -3.88 6.21
N ASP A 12 -6.75 -5.14 6.22
CA ASP A 12 -5.34 -5.54 6.31
C ASP A 12 -4.53 -5.10 5.07
N ILE A 13 -5.12 -5.21 3.87
CA ILE A 13 -4.52 -4.73 2.62
C ILE A 13 -4.34 -3.21 2.67
N ALA A 14 -5.37 -2.47 3.10
CA ALA A 14 -5.30 -1.01 3.23
C ALA A 14 -4.23 -0.57 4.25
N ALA A 15 -4.13 -1.29 5.37
CA ALA A 15 -3.09 -1.03 6.38
C ALA A 15 -1.68 -1.24 5.79
N THR A 16 -1.49 -2.29 5.01
CA THR A 16 -0.22 -2.56 4.33
C THR A 16 0.13 -1.46 3.33
N ALA A 17 -0.84 -0.99 2.53
CA ALA A 17 -0.62 0.13 1.61
C ALA A 17 -0.19 1.41 2.34
N SER A 18 -0.85 1.70 3.48
CA SER A 18 -0.50 2.85 4.32
C SER A 18 0.93 2.74 4.87
N GLN A 19 1.36 1.56 5.30
CA GLN A 19 2.74 1.32 5.75
C GLN A 19 3.77 1.57 4.64
N LEU A 20 3.51 1.11 3.41
CA LEU A 20 4.41 1.38 2.28
C LEU A 20 4.52 2.88 1.97
N ARG A 21 3.43 3.64 2.10
CA ARG A 21 3.46 5.10 1.94
C ARG A 21 4.29 5.79 3.03
N LEU A 22 4.28 5.30 4.26
CA LEU A 22 5.15 5.81 5.32
C LEU A 22 6.63 5.59 4.99
N ILE A 23 6.98 4.42 4.46
CA ILE A 23 8.34 4.10 4.00
C ILE A 23 8.74 5.02 2.85
N LEU A 24 7.89 5.20 1.84
CA LEU A 24 8.13 6.11 0.73
C LEU A 24 8.35 7.55 1.20
N GLY A 25 7.53 8.02 2.16
CA GLY A 25 7.72 9.34 2.75
C GLY A 25 9.05 9.48 3.51
N ALA A 26 9.52 8.42 4.18
CA ALA A 26 10.84 8.41 4.83
C ALA A 26 11.99 8.44 3.80
N ILE A 27 11.84 7.75 2.66
CA ILE A 27 12.79 7.84 1.54
C ILE A 27 12.83 9.26 0.97
N GLU A 28 11.67 9.89 0.78
CA GLU A 28 11.59 11.27 0.26
C GLU A 28 12.23 12.31 1.20
N ARG A 29 12.14 12.10 2.51
CA ARG A 29 12.81 12.95 3.51
C ARG A 29 14.31 12.63 3.68
N GLY A 30 14.82 11.60 3.01
CA GLY A 30 16.21 11.14 3.16
C GLY A 30 16.49 10.42 4.48
N GLU A 31 15.46 9.97 5.19
CA GLU A 31 15.57 9.18 6.43
C GLU A 31 15.89 7.71 6.13
N LEU A 32 15.54 7.24 4.94
CA LEU A 32 15.87 5.91 4.42
C LEU A 32 16.49 6.03 3.03
N GLU A 33 17.54 5.27 2.78
CA GLU A 33 18.11 5.14 1.44
C GLU A 33 17.38 4.06 0.64
N ALA A 34 17.11 4.36 -0.62
CA ALA A 34 16.60 3.42 -1.60
C ALA A 34 17.09 3.82 -2.99
N SER A 35 17.42 2.83 -3.81
CA SER A 35 17.65 3.06 -5.23
C SER A 35 16.37 3.53 -5.92
N ALA A 36 16.52 4.17 -7.08
CA ALA A 36 15.38 4.56 -7.92
C ALA A 36 14.48 3.35 -8.25
N THR A 37 15.08 2.18 -8.52
CA THR A 37 14.35 0.94 -8.80
C THR A 37 13.54 0.45 -7.60
N GLU A 38 14.10 0.48 -6.39
CA GLU A 38 13.38 0.10 -5.17
C GLU A 38 12.23 1.04 -4.89
N ARG A 39 12.44 2.35 -5.06
CA ARG A 39 11.38 3.36 -4.94
C ARG A 39 10.23 3.09 -5.90
N THR A 40 10.51 2.89 -7.19
CA THR A 40 9.47 2.57 -8.18
C THR A 40 8.70 1.28 -7.83
N ARG A 41 9.39 0.25 -7.32
CA ARG A 41 8.73 -0.98 -6.88
C ARG A 41 7.81 -0.74 -5.68
N LEU A 42 8.24 0.05 -4.70
CA LEU A 42 7.43 0.41 -3.53
C LEU A 42 6.21 1.25 -3.92
N GLU A 43 6.37 2.23 -4.82
CA GLU A 43 5.28 3.03 -5.37
C GLU A 43 4.25 2.15 -6.10
N GLY A 44 4.71 1.24 -6.96
CA GLY A 44 3.85 0.29 -7.66
C GLY A 44 3.13 -0.67 -6.72
N ALA A 45 3.80 -1.17 -5.69
CA ALA A 45 3.20 -2.05 -4.68
C ALA A 45 2.12 -1.34 -3.86
N ALA A 46 2.38 -0.10 -3.41
CA ALA A 46 1.39 0.69 -2.69
C ALA A 46 0.13 0.90 -3.55
N ALA A 47 0.30 1.32 -4.82
CA ALA A 47 -0.80 1.53 -5.75
C ALA A 47 -1.61 0.25 -6.00
N ALA A 48 -0.95 -0.90 -6.15
CA ALA A 48 -1.65 -2.19 -6.32
C ALA A 48 -2.46 -2.58 -5.08
N LEU A 49 -1.90 -2.38 -3.88
CA LEU A 49 -2.62 -2.66 -2.64
C LEU A 49 -3.81 -1.71 -2.43
N ASP A 50 -3.68 -0.43 -2.80
CA ASP A 50 -4.82 0.49 -2.77
C ASP A 50 -5.96 0.04 -3.70
N ALA A 51 -5.63 -0.40 -4.91
CA ALA A 51 -6.61 -0.92 -5.86
C ALA A 51 -7.32 -2.19 -5.31
N LEU A 52 -6.58 -3.06 -4.61
CA LEU A 52 -7.12 -4.26 -3.98
C LEU A 52 -7.97 -3.95 -2.74
N ALA A 53 -7.61 -2.93 -1.95
CA ALA A 53 -8.39 -2.48 -0.81
C ALA A 53 -9.68 -1.76 -1.21
N GLY A 54 -9.68 -1.09 -2.38
CA GLY A 54 -10.80 -0.32 -2.92
C GLY A 54 -11.67 -1.02 -3.97
N ASP A 55 -11.34 -2.24 -4.41
CA ASP A 55 -12.11 -3.06 -5.36
C ASP A 55 -12.47 -2.30 -6.66
N ALA A 56 -11.53 -2.12 -7.59
CA ALA A 56 -11.88 -1.57 -8.90
C ALA A 56 -12.83 -2.53 -9.67
N PRO A 57 -13.91 -1.99 -10.25
CA PRO A 57 -13.98 -2.04 -11.71
C PRO A 57 -14.09 -0.62 -12.24
N ALA A 58 -13.10 -0.23 -13.02
CA ALA A 58 -13.21 0.91 -13.91
C ALA A 58 -12.44 0.66 -15.21
N VAL A 59 -12.57 -0.54 -15.81
CA VAL A 59 -12.73 -0.78 -17.26
C VAL A 59 -13.39 -2.14 -17.45
#